data_AF-A0A2H0QIB6-F1
#
_entry.id   AF-A0A2H0QIB6-F1
#
_cell.length_a   1.000
_cell.length_b   1.000
_cell.length_c   1.000
_cell.angle_alpha   90.00
_cell.angle_beta   90.00
_cell.angle_gamma   90.00
#
_symmetry.space_group_name_H-M   'P 1'
#
loop_
_entity.id
_entity.type
_entity.pdbx_description
1 polymer ?
#
loop_
_entity_poly.entity_id
_entity_poly.type
_entity_poly.pdbx_seq_one_letter_code
_entity_poly.pdbx_strand_id
1 'polypeptide(L)'
;EMSYLDRIEHELTRGNSNLLDPLVHFAFNCASIGCPALLNEAFTPTHLEEQLQKATKNFLRDRSRNYIKGNTLHVSSIFKWYRTDFEKGLRGFNSLKDFFSFYAESLTDTVNHFKMLKAKDYKIKFTEYNWNLNDKK
;
A
#
# COMPACT_ATOMS: atom_id res chain seq x y z
N GLU A 1 -8.74 -27.91 2.56
CA GLU A 1 -9.31 -26.98 3.55
C GLU A 1 -9.06 -25.56 3.09
N MET A 2 -10.02 -24.66 3.28
CA MET A 2 -9.93 -23.25 2.90
C MET A 2 -9.13 -22.50 3.97
N SER A 3 -8.07 -21.80 3.60
CA SER A 3 -7.18 -21.13 4.56
C SER A 3 -7.91 -19.99 5.29
N TYR A 4 -7.38 -19.56 6.43
CA TYR A 4 -7.92 -18.41 7.16
C TYR A 4 -7.86 -17.12 6.30
N LEU A 5 -6.86 -17.01 5.42
CA LEU A 5 -6.74 -15.95 4.43
C LEU A 5 -7.88 -15.99 3.43
N ASP A 6 -8.16 -17.17 2.88
CA ASP A 6 -9.27 -17.39 1.95
C ASP A 6 -10.61 -17.06 2.62
N ARG A 7 -10.77 -17.30 3.93
CA ARG A 7 -11.99 -16.96 4.66
C ARG A 7 -12.17 -15.46 4.88
N ILE A 8 -11.11 -14.73 5.20
CA ILE A 8 -11.18 -13.26 5.31
C ILE A 8 -11.41 -12.64 3.94
N GLU A 9 -10.71 -13.09 2.91
CA GLU A 9 -10.97 -12.68 1.53
C GLU A 9 -12.41 -13.03 1.13
N HIS A 10 -12.89 -14.23 1.42
CA HIS A 10 -14.26 -14.66 1.11
C HIS A 10 -15.33 -13.87 1.89
N GLU A 11 -15.11 -13.56 3.16
CA GLU A 11 -16.03 -12.75 3.98
C GLU A 11 -16.03 -11.27 3.55
N LEU A 12 -14.90 -10.74 3.08
CA LEU A 12 -14.82 -9.40 2.48
C LEU A 12 -15.43 -9.35 1.07
N THR A 13 -15.45 -10.47 0.32
CA THR A 13 -15.91 -10.55 -1.10
C THR A 13 -17.41 -10.70 -1.28
N ARG A 14 -18.18 -11.00 -0.23
CA ARG A 14 -19.63 -11.15 -0.34
C ARG A 14 -20.31 -9.80 -0.60
N GLY A 15 -20.47 -9.49 -1.87
CA GLY A 15 -21.36 -8.43 -2.37
C GLY A 15 -20.72 -7.06 -2.60
N ASN A 16 -19.39 -6.92 -2.54
CA ASN A 16 -18.74 -5.64 -2.71
C ASN A 16 -17.55 -5.74 -3.67
N SER A 17 -17.61 -5.03 -4.80
CA SER A 17 -16.51 -4.87 -5.78
C SER A 17 -15.28 -4.13 -5.23
N ASN A 18 -15.29 -3.79 -3.93
CA ASN A 18 -14.22 -3.13 -3.18
C ASN A 18 -13.02 -4.03 -2.83
N LEU A 19 -12.93 -5.25 -3.36
CA LEU A 19 -11.70 -6.07 -3.28
C LEU A 19 -10.77 -5.92 -4.48
N LEU A 20 -11.19 -5.14 -5.47
CA LEU A 20 -10.24 -4.55 -6.40
C LEU A 20 -9.56 -3.33 -5.80
N ASP A 21 -9.98 -2.89 -4.60
CA ASP A 21 -9.45 -1.70 -3.97
C ASP A 21 -7.94 -1.85 -3.72
N PRO A 22 -7.11 -0.99 -4.32
CA PRO A 22 -5.66 -1.08 -4.19
C PRO A 22 -5.18 -1.02 -2.72
N LEU A 23 -5.99 -0.51 -1.79
CA LEU A 23 -5.61 -0.38 -0.39
C LEU A 23 -5.56 -1.72 0.35
N VAL A 24 -6.33 -2.71 -0.11
CA VAL A 24 -6.41 -4.05 0.49
C VAL A 24 -5.05 -4.76 0.47
N HIS A 25 -4.23 -4.50 -0.56
CA HIS A 25 -2.87 -5.04 -0.67
C HIS A 25 -1.97 -4.65 0.51
N PHE A 26 -2.16 -3.48 1.12
CA PHE A 26 -1.38 -3.05 2.29
C PHE A 26 -1.85 -3.72 3.58
N ALA A 27 -3.15 -4.02 3.70
CA ALA A 27 -3.69 -4.75 4.84
C ALA A 27 -3.12 -6.18 4.90
N PHE A 28 -3.14 -6.89 3.77
CA PHE A 28 -2.58 -8.25 3.68
C PHE A 28 -1.06 -8.27 3.78
N ASN A 29 -0.38 -7.29 3.17
CA ASN A 29 1.08 -7.20 3.29
C ASN A 29 1.54 -6.92 4.73
N CYS A 30 0.74 -6.19 5.51
CA CYS A 30 0.99 -6.02 6.94
C CYS A 30 0.65 -7.30 7.73
N ALA A 31 -0.39 -8.05 7.34
CA ALA A 31 -0.81 -9.29 8.00
C ALA A 31 0.19 -10.46 7.90
N SER A 32 1.15 -10.40 6.97
CA SER A 32 2.30 -11.30 6.95
C SER A 32 3.19 -11.05 8.18
N ILE A 33 3.42 -12.08 9.00
CA ILE A 33 4.13 -12.04 10.30
C ILE A 33 5.39 -11.18 10.21
N GLY A 34 5.44 -10.14 11.06
CA GLY A 34 6.62 -9.31 11.25
C GLY A 34 6.54 -7.86 10.82
N CYS A 35 5.41 -7.37 10.28
CA CYS A 35 5.29 -5.95 9.97
C CYS A 35 4.91 -5.15 11.24
N PRO A 36 5.72 -4.19 11.72
CA PRO A 36 5.34 -3.32 12.85
C PRO A 36 4.15 -2.40 12.50
N ALA A 37 3.71 -2.40 11.25
CA ALA A 37 2.54 -1.69 10.75
C ALA A 37 1.23 -2.50 10.85
N LEU A 38 1.27 -3.74 11.37
CA LEU A 38 0.05 -4.46 11.74
C LEU A 38 -0.75 -3.58 12.69
N LEU A 39 -1.94 -3.20 12.24
CA LEU A 39 -2.95 -2.71 13.15
C LEU A 39 -3.15 -3.81 14.20
N ASN A 40 -2.94 -3.49 15.48
CA ASN A 40 -3.18 -4.41 16.60
C ASN A 40 -4.69 -4.67 16.83
N GLU A 41 -5.48 -4.61 15.77
CA GLU A 41 -6.94 -4.69 15.75
C GLU A 41 -7.37 -5.47 14.51
N ALA A 42 -8.40 -6.30 14.66
CA ALA A 42 -9.02 -6.96 13.52
C ALA A 42 -9.71 -5.92 12.64
N PHE A 43 -9.73 -6.18 11.33
CA PHE A 43 -10.53 -5.38 10.41
C PHE A 43 -12.02 -5.61 10.68
N THR A 44 -12.80 -4.55 10.88
CA THR A 44 -14.24 -4.65 11.07
C THR A 44 -14.99 -3.91 9.98
N PRO A 45 -16.18 -4.37 9.53
CA PRO A 45 -16.94 -3.69 8.48
C PRO A 45 -17.20 -2.21 8.78
N THR A 46 -17.40 -1.86 10.06
CA THR A 46 -17.67 -0.49 10.53
C THR A 46 -16.46 0.44 10.47
N HIS A 47 -15.23 -0.09 10.49
CA HIS A 47 -14.00 0.71 10.52
C HIS A 47 -13.08 0.43 9.31
N LEU A 48 -13.50 -0.42 8.39
CA LEU A 48 -12.68 -0.95 7.29
C LEU A 48 -11.97 0.15 6.50
N GLU A 49 -12.67 1.22 6.11
CA GLU A 49 -12.08 2.33 5.36
C GLU A 49 -10.93 3.00 6.15
N GLU A 50 -11.17 3.35 7.40
CA GLU A 50 -10.18 4.01 8.26
C GLU A 50 -8.95 3.11 8.45
N GLN A 51 -9.19 1.82 8.69
CA GLN A 51 -8.14 0.83 8.89
C GLN A 51 -7.31 0.64 7.61
N LEU A 52 -7.95 0.56 6.44
CA LEU A 52 -7.25 0.51 5.15
C LEU A 52 -6.42 1.77 4.88
N GLN A 53 -6.96 2.96 5.18
CA GLN A 53 -6.24 4.23 5.07
C GLN A 53 -5.01 4.27 5.99
N LYS A 54 -5.17 3.82 7.24
CA LYS A 54 -4.10 3.78 8.22
C LYS A 54 -2.99 2.81 7.81
N ALA A 55 -3.34 1.60 7.39
CA ALA A 55 -2.39 0.62 6.86
C ALA A 55 -1.62 1.16 5.65
N THR A 56 -2.32 1.82 4.72
CA THR A 56 -1.71 2.44 3.53
C THR A 56 -0.70 3.52 3.90
N LYS A 57 -1.10 4.47 4.76
CA LYS A 57 -0.21 5.56 5.20
C LYS A 57 1.01 5.02 5.94
N ASN A 58 0.84 4.01 6.79
CA ASN A 58 1.94 3.37 7.51
C ASN A 58 2.91 2.68 6.54
N PHE A 59 2.39 1.93 5.57
CA PHE A 59 3.21 1.29 4.55
C PHE A 59 4.02 2.32 3.76
N LEU A 60 3.39 3.38 3.27
CA LEU A 60 4.06 4.44 2.50
C LEU A 60 5.11 5.22 3.29
N ARG A 61 4.96 5.29 4.62
CA ARG A 61 5.93 5.91 5.53
C ARG A 61 7.17 5.05 5.80
N ASP A 62 7.11 3.75 5.55
CA ASP A 62 8.26 2.86 5.74
C ASP A 62 9.39 3.18 4.75
N ARG A 63 10.40 3.92 5.22
CA ARG A 63 11.55 4.35 4.41
C ARG A 63 12.49 3.21 4.02
N SER A 64 12.39 2.03 4.64
CA SER A 64 13.13 0.84 4.19
C SER A 64 12.58 0.30 2.86
N ARG A 65 11.32 0.62 2.54
CA ARG A 65 10.61 0.15 1.34
C ARG A 65 10.34 1.28 0.35
N ASN A 66 10.02 2.47 0.85
CA ASN A 66 9.52 3.61 0.11
C ASN A 66 10.33 4.87 0.43
N TYR A 67 11.21 5.28 -0.48
CA TYR A 67 12.11 6.41 -0.29
C TYR A 67 12.38 7.15 -1.60
N ILE A 68 12.89 8.38 -1.48
CA ILE A 68 13.19 9.24 -2.63
C ILE A 68 14.70 9.45 -2.71
N LYS A 69 15.27 9.27 -3.91
CA LYS A 69 16.69 9.54 -4.20
C LYS A 69 16.80 10.39 -5.46
N GLY A 70 17.19 11.65 -5.30
CA GLY A 70 17.17 12.63 -6.40
C GLY A 70 15.76 12.75 -6.98
N ASN A 71 15.62 12.63 -8.31
CA ASN A 71 14.33 12.68 -9.00
C ASN A 71 13.65 11.30 -9.18
N THR A 72 13.92 10.35 -8.29
CA THR A 72 13.40 8.97 -8.38
C THR A 72 12.71 8.57 -7.09
N LEU A 73 11.45 8.17 -7.19
CA LEU A 73 10.69 7.51 -6.14
C LEU A 73 10.96 6.01 -6.20
N HIS A 74 11.60 5.48 -5.17
CA HIS A 74 11.81 4.06 -4.94
C HIS A 74 10.67 3.55 -4.07
N VAL A 75 9.91 2.56 -4.54
CA VAL A 75 8.75 1.99 -3.84
C VAL A 75 8.75 0.48 -3.89
N SER A 76 8.07 -0.15 -2.95
CA SER A 76 7.97 -1.62 -2.89
C SER A 76 7.49 -2.25 -4.21
N SER A 77 7.99 -3.45 -4.52
CA SER A 77 7.54 -4.24 -5.68
C SER A 77 6.05 -4.61 -5.66
N ILE A 78 5.32 -4.43 -4.56
CA ILE A 78 3.87 -4.65 -4.56
C ILE A 78 3.16 -3.77 -5.60
N PHE A 79 3.65 -2.54 -5.81
CA PHE A 79 3.12 -1.61 -6.81
C PHE A 79 3.40 -2.08 -8.24
N LYS A 80 4.38 -2.97 -8.43
CA LYS A 80 4.65 -3.64 -9.70
C LYS A 80 3.72 -4.85 -9.89
N TRP A 81 3.60 -5.70 -8.87
CA TRP A 81 2.82 -6.94 -8.94
C TRP A 81 1.32 -6.68 -9.09
N TYR A 82 0.80 -5.69 -8.34
CA TYR A 82 -0.62 -5.33 -8.35
C TYR A 82 -0.89 -4.04 -9.13
N ARG A 83 0.03 -3.64 -10.03
CA ARG A 83 -0.06 -2.38 -10.79
C ARG A 83 -1.45 -2.17 -11.36
N THR A 84 -2.00 -3.21 -11.99
CA THR A 84 -3.31 -3.15 -12.65
C THR A 84 -4.42 -2.67 -11.70
N ASP A 85 -4.37 -2.99 -10.41
CA ASP A 85 -5.39 -2.56 -9.44
C ASP A 85 -5.25 -1.08 -9.07
N PHE A 86 -4.03 -0.54 -9.09
CA PHE A 86 -3.76 0.89 -8.91
C PHE A 86 -4.09 1.75 -10.14
N GLU A 87 -4.21 1.14 -11.33
CA GLU A 87 -4.38 1.85 -12.61
C GLU A 87 -5.76 1.62 -13.26
N LYS A 88 -6.65 0.85 -12.63
CA LYS A 88 -8.01 0.55 -13.12
C LYS A 88 -9.03 1.68 -12.93
N GLY A 89 -8.64 2.86 -12.43
CA GLY A 89 -9.55 3.97 -12.13
C GLY A 89 -10.21 3.87 -10.75
N LEU A 90 -9.86 2.87 -9.95
CA LEU A 90 -10.42 2.66 -8.61
C LEU A 90 -10.01 3.79 -7.68
N ARG A 91 -10.97 4.30 -6.90
CA ARG A 91 -10.81 5.51 -6.08
C ARG A 91 -10.37 6.75 -6.88
N GLY A 92 -10.54 6.75 -8.20
CA GLY A 92 -10.12 7.82 -9.10
C GLY A 92 -8.65 7.79 -9.52
N PHE A 93 -7.91 6.72 -9.21
CA PHE A 93 -6.51 6.57 -9.60
C PHE A 93 -6.39 5.85 -10.94
N ASN A 94 -5.79 6.51 -11.94
CA ASN A 94 -5.57 5.97 -13.28
C ASN A 94 -4.10 5.63 -13.54
N SER A 95 -3.22 5.92 -12.57
CA SER A 95 -1.79 5.62 -12.63
C SER A 95 -1.21 5.51 -11.23
N LEU A 96 -0.06 4.81 -11.09
CA LEU A 96 0.72 4.86 -9.86
C LEU A 96 1.08 6.30 -9.44
N LYS A 97 1.29 7.20 -10.40
CA LYS A 97 1.60 8.61 -10.11
C LYS A 97 0.40 9.36 -9.54
N ASP A 98 -0.83 8.99 -9.88
CA ASP A 98 -2.04 9.54 -9.25
C ASP A 98 -2.08 9.14 -7.77
N PHE A 99 -1.88 7.85 -7.51
CA PHE A 99 -1.85 7.29 -6.16
C PHE A 99 -0.78 7.97 -5.29
N PHE A 100 0.46 8.07 -5.78
CA PHE A 100 1.56 8.69 -5.01
C PHE A 100 1.39 10.20 -4.84
N SER A 101 0.78 10.90 -5.80
CA SER A 101 0.44 12.33 -5.67
C SER A 101 -0.64 12.55 -4.61
N PHE A 102 -1.60 11.63 -4.50
CA PHE A 102 -2.63 11.67 -3.47
C PHE A 102 -2.01 11.46 -2.07
N TYR A 103 -1.14 10.45 -1.91
CA TYR A 103 -0.47 10.14 -0.64
C TYR A 103 0.89 10.83 -0.43
N ALA A 104 1.15 11.96 -1.09
CA ALA A 104 2.46 12.61 -1.06
C ALA A 104 2.97 12.90 0.37
N GLU A 105 2.09 13.27 1.29
CA GLU A 105 2.42 13.54 2.70
C GLU A 105 2.90 12.29 3.47
N SER A 106 2.57 11.08 3.01
CA SER A 106 3.07 9.85 3.63
C SER A 106 4.44 9.44 3.05
N LEU A 107 4.76 9.89 1.84
CA LEU A 107 5.99 9.55 1.13
C LEU A 107 7.17 10.46 1.47
N THR A 108 6.92 11.69 1.93
CA THR A 108 8.00 12.65 2.22
C THR A 108 7.57 13.76 3.16
N ASP A 109 8.52 14.20 3.98
CA ASP A 109 8.40 15.37 4.86
C ASP A 109 9.10 16.61 4.28
N THR A 110 9.73 16.49 3.10
CA THR A 110 10.45 17.60 2.47
C THR A 110 9.55 18.32 1.47
N VAL A 111 9.50 19.65 1.55
CA VAL A 111 8.69 20.49 0.64
C VAL A 111 9.03 20.27 -0.84
N ASN A 112 10.31 20.10 -1.18
CA ASN A 112 10.75 19.92 -2.57
C ASN A 112 10.26 18.58 -3.14
N HIS A 113 10.46 17.47 -2.43
CA HIS A 113 9.92 16.19 -2.90
C HIS A 113 8.38 16.18 -2.90
N PHE A 114 7.72 16.86 -1.95
CA PHE A 114 6.26 16.97 -1.96
C PHE A 114 5.77 17.65 -3.26
N LYS A 115 6.37 18.78 -3.63
CA LYS A 115 6.07 19.47 -4.90
C LYS A 115 6.35 18.58 -6.11
N MET A 116 7.47 17.86 -6.12
CA MET A 116 7.82 16.90 -7.18
C MET A 116 6.77 15.78 -7.31
N LEU A 117 6.33 15.21 -6.18
CA LEU A 117 5.29 14.17 -6.15
C LEU A 117 3.96 14.71 -6.66
N LYS A 118 3.56 15.92 -6.23
CA LYS A 118 2.35 16.60 -6.70
C LYS A 118 2.39 16.88 -8.20
N ALA A 119 3.52 17.36 -8.71
CA ALA A 119 3.76 17.63 -10.12
C ALA A 119 3.89 16.35 -10.97
N LYS A 120 4.02 15.16 -10.34
CA LYS A 120 4.20 13.87 -11.01
C LYS A 120 5.46 13.80 -11.91
N ASP A 121 6.42 14.69 -11.67
CA ASP A 121 7.67 14.82 -12.41
C ASP A 121 8.80 14.04 -11.72
N TYR A 122 8.74 12.72 -11.78
CA TYR A 122 9.77 11.83 -11.24
C TYR A 122 9.72 10.46 -11.94
N LYS A 123 10.79 9.69 -11.76
CA LYS A 123 10.88 8.28 -12.16
C LYS A 123 10.42 7.36 -11.03
N ILE A 124 9.78 6.25 -11.36
CA ILE A 124 9.44 5.20 -10.39
C ILE A 124 10.45 4.05 -10.55
N LYS A 125 11.05 3.61 -9.45
CA LYS A 125 11.82 2.35 -9.37
C LYS A 125 11.23 1.45 -8.30
N PHE A 126 11.20 0.16 -8.58
CA PHE A 126 10.71 -0.83 -7.64
C PHE A 126 11.88 -1.37 -6.82
N THR A 127 11.76 -1.35 -5.49
CA THR A 127 12.72 -1.96 -4.58
C THR A 127 12.54 -3.47 -4.56
N GLU A 128 13.63 -4.19 -4.32
CA GLU A 128 13.56 -5.64 -4.14
C GLU A 128 12.71 -5.95 -2.92
N TYR A 129 11.77 -6.87 -3.10
CA TYR A 129 10.92 -7.30 -2.00
C TYR A 129 11.71 -8.28 -1.15
N ASN A 130 12.03 -7.87 0.07
CA ASN A 130 12.66 -8.74 1.04
C ASN A 130 11.62 -9.73 1.59
N TRP A 131 11.62 -10.94 1.04
CA TRP A 131 10.78 -12.06 1.47
C TRP A 131 11.20 -12.65 2.82
N ASN A 132 12.26 -12.15 3.46
CA ASN A 132 12.59 -12.54 4.81
C ASN A 132 11.47 -12.05 5.73
N LEU A 133 10.47 -12.92 5.90
CA LEU A 133 9.63 -13.04 7.08
C LEU A 133 10.55 -12.81 8.27
N ASN A 134 10.13 -11.91 9.17
CA ASN A 134 10.81 -11.81 10.44
C ASN A 134 10.58 -13.14 11.18
N ASP A 135 11.51 -14.08 11.00
CA ASP A 135 11.83 -15.10 11.99
C ASP A 135 12.22 -14.35 13.26
N LYS A 136 11.22 -14.05 14.08
CA LYS A 136 11.44 -13.70 15.47
C LYS A 136 10.98 -14.89 16.31
N LYS A 137 11.99 -15.65 16.73
CA LYS A 137 11.99 -16.38 18.01
C LYS A 137 11.55 -15.47 19.16
#